data_AF-A0A1B8GXY8-F1
#
_entry.id   AF-A0A1B8GXY8-F1
#
_cell.length_a   1.000
_cell.length_b   1.000
_cell.length_c   1.000
_cell.angle_alpha   90.00
_cell.angle_beta   90.00
_cell.angle_gamma   90.00
#
_symmetry.space_group_name_H-M   'P 1'
#
loop_
_entity.id
_entity.type
_entity.pdbx_description
1 polymer ?
#
loop_
_entity_poly.entity_id
_entity_poly.type
_entity_poly.pdbx_seq_one_letter_code
_entity_poly.pdbx_strand_id
1 'polypeptide(L)'
;MTMCASPILLNKISSAFQLVRILGTVVCVGLAMSKLPVSPFTVAIKGLKLIGDSAGTEAEMEELLEMAVRGDVVTILEVKES
;
A
#
# COMPACT_ATOMS: atom_id res chain seq x y z
N MET A 1 -12.65 3.54 -0.36
CA MET A 1 -11.95 2.45 0.32
C MET A 1 -10.72 2.12 -0.51
N THR A 2 -9.57 2.58 -0.04
CA THR A 2 -8.27 2.44 -0.68
C THR A 2 -7.58 1.24 -0.07
N MET A 3 -6.98 0.37 -0.88
CA MET A 3 -6.24 -0.79 -0.40
C MET A 3 -4.75 -0.58 -0.63
N CYS A 4 -3.97 -0.50 0.46
CA CYS A 4 -2.52 -0.46 0.40
C CYS A 4 -1.99 -1.89 0.32
N ALA A 5 -1.40 -2.27 -0.81
CA ALA A 5 -0.82 -3.58 -1.03
C ALA A 5 0.70 -3.45 -1.10
N SER A 6 1.40 -4.08 -0.15
CA SER A 6 2.85 -4.15 -0.16
C SER A 6 3.35 -5.44 -0.80
N PRO A 7 4.32 -5.38 -1.75
CA PRO A 7 4.70 -6.55 -2.52
C PRO A 7 5.53 -7.61 -1.78
N ILE A 8 5.74 -7.41 -0.48
CA ILE A 8 6.49 -8.34 0.40
C ILE A 8 5.80 -9.72 0.48
N LEU A 9 4.48 -9.80 0.26
CA LEU A 9 3.74 -11.06 0.10
C LEU A 9 3.18 -11.21 -1.32
N LEU A 10 4.07 -11.52 -2.27
CA LEU A 10 3.74 -11.72 -3.69
C LEU A 10 2.57 -12.71 -3.92
N ASN A 11 2.44 -13.73 -3.05
CA ASN A 11 1.37 -14.74 -3.12
C ASN A 11 -0.01 -14.26 -2.63
N LYS A 12 -0.14 -13.11 -1.93
CA LYS A 12 -1.44 -12.62 -1.42
C LYS A 12 -2.05 -11.45 -2.21
N ILE A 13 -1.30 -10.82 -3.11
CA ILE A 13 -1.77 -9.62 -3.83
C ILE A 13 -2.91 -9.95 -4.83
N SER A 14 -2.98 -11.16 -5.38
CA SER A 14 -4.06 -11.56 -6.30
C SER A 14 -5.45 -11.44 -5.66
N SER A 15 -5.59 -11.85 -4.39
CA SER A 15 -6.85 -11.72 -3.64
C SER A 15 -7.20 -10.27 -3.32
N ALA A 16 -6.20 -9.38 -3.20
CA ALA A 16 -6.40 -7.95 -2.94
C ALA A 16 -7.26 -7.31 -4.04
N PHE A 17 -6.99 -7.60 -5.32
CA PHE A 17 -7.77 -7.10 -6.45
C PHE A 17 -9.19 -7.65 -6.51
N GLN A 18 -9.45 -8.81 -5.90
CA GLN A 18 -10.79 -9.37 -5.80
C GLN A 18 -11.62 -8.69 -4.71
N LEU A 19 -11.00 -8.35 -3.58
CA LEU A 19 -11.63 -7.73 -2.41
C LEU A 19 -11.95 -6.24 -2.62
N VAL A 20 -11.29 -5.57 -3.56
CA VAL A 20 -11.58 -4.17 -3.88
C VAL A 20 -12.91 -4.07 -4.61
N ARG A 21 -13.77 -3.16 -4.12
CA ARG A 21 -15.06 -2.83 -4.74
C ARG A 21 -14.89 -2.35 -6.18
N ILE A 22 -15.96 -2.44 -6.97
CA ILE A 22 -16.03 -1.83 -8.30
C ILE A 22 -15.77 -0.31 -8.19
N LEU A 23 -14.98 0.24 -9.12
CA LEU A 23 -14.45 1.62 -9.11
C LEU A 23 -13.60 1.95 -7.87
N GLY A 24 -13.00 0.93 -7.24
CA GLY A 24 -12.09 1.09 -6.12
C GLY A 24 -10.65 1.45 -6.53
N THR A 25 -9.85 1.84 -5.54
CA THR A 25 -8.45 2.23 -5.72
C THR A 25 -7.53 1.26 -4.98
N VAL A 26 -6.51 0.78 -5.68
CA VAL A 26 -5.41 -0.02 -5.11
C VAL A 26 -4.14 0.83 -5.17
N VAL A 27 -3.54 1.03 -4.01
CA VAL A 27 -2.24 1.72 -3.87
C VAL A 27 -1.18 0.64 -3.67
N CYS A 28 -0.26 0.54 -4.62
CA CYS A 28 0.87 -0.36 -4.57
C CYS A 28 2.03 0.34 -3.86
N VAL A 29 2.33 -0.09 -2.63
CA VAL A 29 3.38 0.52 -1.79
C VAL A 29 4.53 -0.46 -1.59
N GLY A 30 5.71 -0.13 -2.08
CA GLY A 30 6.92 -0.97 -1.96
C GLY A 30 7.40 -1.54 -3.30
N LEU A 31 8.63 -2.06 -3.31
CA LEU A 31 9.31 -2.54 -4.52
C LEU A 31 9.10 -4.04 -4.71
N ALA A 32 8.39 -4.42 -5.78
CA ALA A 32 8.33 -5.79 -6.28
C ALA A 32 9.36 -5.97 -7.40
N MET A 33 10.14 -7.05 -7.37
CA MET A 33 11.02 -7.41 -8.51
C MET A 33 10.27 -8.09 -9.68
N SER A 34 8.97 -8.31 -9.55
CA SER A 34 8.15 -9.06 -10.52
C SER A 34 6.89 -8.29 -10.93
N LYS A 35 6.23 -8.79 -11.98
CA LYS A 35 5.02 -8.19 -12.54
C LYS A 35 3.84 -8.23 -11.56
N LEU A 36 3.03 -7.19 -11.57
CA LEU A 36 1.76 -7.11 -10.83
C LEU A 36 0.86 -8.30 -11.17
N PRO A 37 0.37 -9.08 -10.19
CA PRO A 37 -0.45 -10.26 -10.42
C PRO A 37 -1.93 -9.89 -10.64
N VAL A 38 -2.21 -9.02 -11.62
CA VAL A 38 -3.58 -8.63 -12.00
C VAL A 38 -3.76 -8.68 -13.51
N SER A 39 -4.88 -9.27 -13.94
CA SER A 39 -5.27 -9.24 -15.35
C SER A 39 -5.77 -7.85 -15.75
N PRO A 40 -5.31 -7.28 -16.88
CA PRO A 40 -5.85 -6.03 -17.41
C PRO A 40 -7.37 -6.06 -17.60
N PHE A 41 -7.93 -7.23 -17.93
CA PHE A 41 -9.38 -7.41 -18.05
C PHE A 41 -10.10 -7.16 -16.72
N THR A 42 -9.55 -7.64 -15.60
CA THR A 42 -10.12 -7.40 -14.28
C THR A 42 -10.11 -5.92 -13.94
N VAL A 43 -9.04 -5.20 -14.28
CA VAL A 43 -8.92 -3.75 -14.07
C VAL A 43 -9.97 -3.00 -14.89
N ALA A 44 -10.14 -3.35 -16.16
CA ALA A 44 -11.11 -2.72 -17.05
C ALA A 44 -12.56 -2.98 -16.63
N ILE A 45 -12.92 -4.25 -16.37
CA ILE A 45 -14.29 -4.65 -16.02
C ILE A 45 -14.72 -4.04 -14.69
N LYS A 46 -13.83 -4.02 -13.69
CA LYS A 46 -14.12 -3.41 -12.39
C LYS A 46 -13.87 -1.90 -12.35
N GLY A 47 -13.27 -1.32 -13.39
CA GLY A 47 -12.84 0.08 -13.44
C GLY A 47 -11.90 0.47 -12.28
N LEU A 48 -10.91 -0.37 -11.98
CA LEU A 48 -10.00 -0.14 -10.85
C LEU A 48 -8.99 0.97 -11.16
N LYS A 49 -8.66 1.77 -10.15
CA LYS A 49 -7.52 2.71 -10.17
C LYS A 49 -6.31 2.06 -9.51
N LEU A 50 -5.20 1.96 -10.24
CA LEU A 50 -3.91 1.48 -9.73
C LEU A 50 -2.98 2.67 -9.56
N ILE A 51 -2.52 2.91 -8.33
CA ILE A 51 -1.61 4.01 -7.99
C ILE A 51 -0.36 3.40 -7.39
N GLY A 52 0.81 3.73 -7.94
CA GLY A 52 2.10 3.40 -7.31
C GLY A 52 2.52 4.55 -6.41
N ASP A 53 2.86 4.26 -5.17
CA ASP A 53 3.43 5.24 -4.25
C ASP A 53 4.51 4.57 -3.39
N SER A 54 5.60 5.27 -3.11
CA SER A 54 6.76 4.68 -2.42
C SER A 54 7.23 5.48 -1.21
N ALA A 55 7.03 6.80 -1.23
CA ALA A 55 7.42 7.69 -0.16
C ALA A 55 6.51 8.93 -0.21
N GLY A 56 6.15 9.42 0.97
CA GLY A 56 5.44 10.69 1.12
C GLY A 56 6.37 11.89 0.94
N THR A 57 5.75 13.06 0.81
CA THR A 57 6.38 14.37 0.83
C THR A 57 6.87 14.76 2.23
N GLU A 58 7.70 15.80 2.32
CA GLU A 58 8.21 16.32 3.60
C GLU A 58 7.07 16.74 4.54
N ALA A 59 6.05 17.42 4.02
CA ALA A 59 4.88 17.83 4.80
C ALA A 59 4.09 16.63 5.36
N GLU A 60 3.88 15.58 4.56
CA GLU A 60 3.21 14.35 5.01
C GLU A 60 4.03 13.62 6.10
N MET A 61 5.36 13.70 6.04
CA MET A 61 6.24 13.16 7.07
C MET A 61 6.10 13.95 8.38
N GLU A 62 6.05 15.28 8.33
CA GLU A 62 5.89 16.11 9.53
C GLU A 62 4.54 15.84 10.22
N GLU A 63 3.45 15.75 9.45
CA GLU A 63 2.14 15.35 9.99
C GLU A 63 2.16 13.96 10.66
N LEU A 64 2.86 12.98 10.04
CA LEU A 64 3.03 11.64 10.61
C LEU A 64 3.81 11.66 11.93
N LEU A 65 4.86 12.47 12.02
CA LEU A 65 5.65 12.62 13.24
C LEU A 65 4.84 13.30 14.35
N GLU A 66 4.02 14.30 14.02
CA GLU A 66 3.10 14.89 14.99
C GLU A 66 2.10 13.87 15.54
N MET A 67 1.55 13.00 14.69
CA MET A 67 0.69 11.89 15.12
C MET A 67 1.42 10.91 16.05
N ALA A 68 2.69 10.64 15.78
CA ALA A 68 3.52 9.81 16.64
C ALA A 68 3.77 10.47 18.02
N VAL A 69 4.02 11.78 18.05
CA VAL A 69 4.18 12.55 19.30
C VAL A 69 2.89 12.58 20.12
N ARG A 70 1.73 12.69 19.47
CA ARG A 70 0.42 12.60 20.15
C ARG A 70 0.11 11.20 20.69
N GLY A 71 0.85 10.18 20.27
CA GLY A 71 0.61 8.78 20.62
C GLY A 71 -0.51 8.13 19.79
N ASP A 72 -0.98 8.79 18.73
CA ASP A 72 -1.99 8.23 17.82
C ASP A 72 -1.43 7.08 16.98
N VAL A 73 -0.11 7.09 16.74
CA VAL A 73 0.64 6.08 15.99
C VAL A 73 1.88 5.68 16.77
N VAL A 74 2.08 4.37 16.95
CA VAL A 74 3.26 3.83 17.64
C VAL A 74 3.99 2.86 16.72
N THR A 75 5.28 3.08 16.54
CA THR A 75 6.14 2.16 15.78
C THR A 75 6.52 0.97 16.66
N ILE A 76 6.39 -0.25 16.11
CA ILE A 76 6.92 -1.45 16.74
C ILE A 76 8.42 -1.52 16.40
N LEU A 77 9.27 -1.30 17.39
CA LEU A 77 10.72 -1.21 17.23
C LEU A 77 11.41 -2.42 17.86
N GLU A 78 12.40 -2.97 17.16
CA GLU A 78 13.35 -3.94 17.69
C GLU A 78 14.75 -3.31 17.61
N VAL A 79 15.33 -3.00 18.77
CA VAL A 79 16.66 -2.39 18.84
C VAL A 79 17.68 -3.52 18.83
N LYS A 80 18.48 -3.59 17.77
CA LYS A 80 19.57 -4.55 17.66
C LYS A 80 20.87 -3.87 18.09
N GLU A 81 21.41 -4.23 19.25
CA GLU A 81 22.76 -3.83 19.63
C GLU A 81 23.77 -4.56 18.74
N SER A 82 24.75 -3.80 18.22
CA SER A 82 25.79 -4.27 17.28
C SER A 82 27.00 -4.81 18.01
#